data_AF-A0A8T2QBT3-F1
#
_entry.id   AF-A0A8T2QBT3-F1
#
_cell.length_a   1.000
_cell.length_b   1.000
_cell.length_c   1.000
_cell.angle_alpha   90.00
_cell.angle_beta   90.00
_cell.angle_gamma   90.00
#
_symmetry.space_group_name_H-M   'P 1'
#
loop_
_entity.id
_entity.type
_entity.pdbx_description
1 polymer ?
#
loop_
_entity_poly.entity_id
_entity_poly.type
_entity_poly.pdbx_seq_one_letter_code
_entity_poly.pdbx_strand_id
1 'polypeptide(L)'
;MYGAAIWGPGLATSSWTTLERPQILMIARLIRCKSLVPHDIIRAELAAPPMLVEALFQTVCLLHRIQSMDTERITYRAFQASHDMALAGDTSSWYAQTRDWLALHGFDIDRLPPVQYDSQAPTYSLSHRERNRIIPQEIWHTYIQRTWMNPGRTLTPKMLHYREHFLRISDQGFIETPRYMQTYLSHHLRVIIGQLRVSSHQLEIERGRARGVPREERWCPVCHTEIKSEEHLVIRCPAYSRMGRFLMAAYERRDQMLEPTHQTWVSTQQTITQYFERVGPHRTDPPPRGIGLTLQQAAAQRVRRRPHLVGYRRPRLHQEDISRIRIAHDYMMEYRRTTTTWTGFLQEALLPPPMYHILHPPPPIIST
;
A
#
# COMPACT_ATOMS: atom_id res chain seq x y z
N MET A 1 -9.01 13.38 -12.00
CA MET A 1 -8.49 14.73 -11.66
C MET A 1 -8.79 15.66 -12.84
N TYR A 2 -9.59 16.72 -12.68
CA TYR A 2 -9.96 17.58 -13.82
C TYR A 2 -8.75 18.38 -14.31
N GLY A 3 -8.55 18.48 -15.63
CA GLY A 3 -7.47 19.26 -16.24
C GLY A 3 -6.07 18.64 -16.14
N ALA A 4 -5.89 17.51 -15.44
CA ALA A 4 -4.58 16.86 -15.27
C ALA A 4 -3.92 16.47 -16.59
N ALA A 5 -4.72 16.06 -17.58
CA ALA A 5 -4.23 15.71 -18.91
C ALA A 5 -3.55 16.89 -19.64
N ILE A 6 -3.98 18.13 -19.34
CA ILE A 6 -3.48 19.35 -20.00
C ILE A 6 -2.35 19.98 -19.18
N TRP A 7 -2.59 20.19 -17.88
CA TRP A 7 -1.67 20.94 -17.02
C TRP A 7 -0.62 20.06 -16.36
N GLY A 8 -0.88 18.76 -16.20
CA GLY A 8 0.01 17.82 -15.53
C GLY A 8 1.44 17.81 -16.08
N PRO A 9 1.64 17.74 -17.41
CA PRO A 9 2.97 17.80 -18.02
C PRO A 9 3.81 19.02 -17.64
N GLY A 10 3.17 20.18 -17.45
CA GLY A 10 3.87 21.42 -17.08
C GLY A 10 4.15 21.56 -15.58
N LEU A 11 3.74 20.60 -14.75
CA LEU A 11 3.97 20.66 -13.30
C LEU A 11 5.34 20.12 -12.91
N ALA A 12 6.06 20.89 -12.10
CA ALA A 12 7.27 20.42 -11.44
C ALA A 12 7.01 19.23 -10.50
N THR A 13 8.03 18.38 -10.28
CA THR A 13 7.95 17.21 -9.39
C THR A 13 7.55 17.57 -7.95
N SER A 14 7.93 18.75 -7.47
CA SER A 14 7.53 19.27 -6.14
C SER A 14 6.04 19.57 -6.04
N SER A 15 5.41 20.02 -7.14
CA SER A 15 3.97 20.28 -7.21
C SER A 15 3.17 18.99 -7.05
N TRP A 16 3.60 17.90 -7.69
CA TRP A 16 2.98 16.58 -7.52
C TRP A 16 3.01 16.11 -6.06
N THR A 17 4.13 16.31 -5.37
CA THR A 17 4.28 15.98 -3.95
C THR A 17 3.29 16.77 -3.08
N THR A 18 3.01 18.02 -3.45
CA THR A 18 2.06 18.89 -2.73
C THR A 18 0.61 18.50 -2.99
N LEU A 19 0.26 18.24 -4.25
CA LEU A 19 -1.09 17.81 -4.65
C LEU A 19 -1.52 16.52 -3.95
N GLU A 20 -0.56 15.63 -3.70
CA GLU A 20 -0.82 14.33 -3.12
C GLU A 20 -0.85 14.33 -1.58
N ARG A 21 -0.41 15.41 -0.96
CA ARG A 21 -0.33 15.55 0.50
C ARG A 21 -1.63 15.17 1.23
N PRO A 22 -2.85 15.49 0.76
CA PRO A 22 -4.08 15.06 1.41
C PRO A 22 -4.23 13.53 1.49
N GLN A 23 -3.92 12.80 0.42
CA GLN A 23 -3.96 11.33 0.38
C GLN A 23 -2.93 10.76 1.34
N ILE A 24 -1.68 11.24 1.28
CA ILE A 24 -0.62 10.80 2.19
C ILE A 24 -1.00 11.05 3.66
N LEU A 25 -1.55 12.22 3.99
CA LEU A 25 -1.96 12.55 5.35
C LEU A 25 -3.11 11.68 5.84
N MET A 26 -4.06 11.34 4.97
CA MET A 26 -5.15 10.42 5.32
C MET A 26 -4.59 9.06 5.73
N ILE A 27 -3.70 8.49 4.93
CA ILE A 27 -3.10 7.18 5.20
C ILE A 27 -2.19 7.24 6.42
N ALA A 28 -1.34 8.26 6.52
CA ALA A 28 -0.47 8.48 7.66
C ALA A 28 -1.25 8.59 8.99
N ARG A 29 -2.44 9.21 8.97
CA ARG A 29 -3.32 9.28 10.15
C ARG A 29 -3.99 7.94 10.47
N LEU A 30 -4.29 7.12 9.48
CA LEU A 30 -4.84 5.78 9.67
C LEU A 30 -3.89 4.88 10.48
N ILE A 31 -2.59 4.97 10.21
CA ILE A 31 -1.54 4.22 10.92
C ILE A 31 -0.80 5.03 11.98
N ARG A 32 -1.12 6.32 12.16
CA ARG A 32 -0.44 7.27 13.06
C ARG A 32 1.09 7.29 12.89
N CYS A 33 1.59 7.27 11.66
CA CYS A 33 3.03 7.30 11.42
C CYS A 33 3.63 8.72 11.54
N LYS A 34 4.95 8.79 11.76
CA LYS A 34 5.74 10.03 11.78
C LYS A 34 5.73 10.69 10.39
N SER A 35 5.85 12.01 10.35
CA SER A 35 5.97 12.79 9.10
C SER A 35 7.21 12.45 8.27
N LEU A 36 8.25 11.89 8.91
CA LEU A 36 9.52 11.48 8.29
C LEU A 36 9.42 10.16 7.52
N VAL A 37 8.27 9.49 7.50
CA VAL A 37 8.10 8.26 6.70
C VAL A 37 7.99 8.66 5.22
N PRO A 38 8.82 8.10 4.33
CA PRO A 38 8.72 8.32 2.89
C PRO A 38 7.30 8.11 2.35
N HIS A 39 6.84 8.99 1.47
CA HIS A 39 5.49 8.92 0.90
C HIS A 39 5.25 7.60 0.16
N ASP A 40 6.27 7.06 -0.51
CA ASP A 40 6.15 5.78 -1.23
C ASP A 40 5.81 4.62 -0.28
N ILE A 41 6.41 4.57 0.90
CA ILE A 41 6.08 3.57 1.94
C ILE A 41 4.62 3.72 2.38
N ILE A 42 4.19 4.97 2.62
CA ILE A 42 2.81 5.26 3.04
C ILE A 42 1.80 4.78 1.98
N ARG A 43 2.09 4.99 0.69
CA ARG A 43 1.26 4.49 -0.42
C ARG A 43 1.25 2.97 -0.50
N ALA A 44 2.42 2.34 -0.35
CA ALA A 44 2.57 0.90 -0.40
C ALA A 44 1.72 0.19 0.67
N GLU A 45 1.58 0.79 1.86
CA GLU A 45 0.74 0.25 2.93
C GLU A 45 -0.75 0.14 2.57
N LEU A 46 -1.24 0.83 1.55
CA LEU A 46 -2.60 0.63 1.02
C LEU A 46 -2.63 0.08 -0.41
N ALA A 47 -1.47 -0.28 -0.98
CA ALA A 47 -1.32 -0.51 -2.42
C ALA A 47 -1.98 0.61 -3.25
N ALA A 48 -1.86 1.86 -2.80
CA ALA A 48 -2.49 2.99 -3.46
C ALA A 48 -1.56 3.56 -4.54
N PRO A 49 -2.00 3.70 -5.80
CA PRO A 49 -1.20 4.40 -6.81
C PRO A 49 -1.08 5.88 -6.44
N PRO A 50 0.02 6.55 -6.83
CA PRO A 50 0.14 7.97 -6.63
C PRO A 50 -0.81 8.76 -7.55
N MET A 51 -1.17 9.98 -7.16
CA MET A 51 -1.97 10.88 -8.00
C MET A 51 -1.35 11.15 -9.39
N LEU A 52 -0.02 11.05 -9.48
CA LEU A 52 0.74 11.08 -10.73
C LEU A 52 0.31 9.98 -11.71
N VAL A 53 0.07 8.75 -11.25
CA VAL A 53 -0.34 7.62 -12.11
C VAL A 53 -1.71 7.90 -12.73
N GLU A 54 -2.63 8.47 -11.97
CA GLU A 54 -3.93 8.90 -12.49
C GLU A 54 -3.78 10.02 -13.53
N ALA A 55 -2.89 10.98 -13.30
CA ALA A 55 -2.65 12.05 -14.26
C ALA A 55 -2.05 11.53 -15.57
N LEU A 56 -1.05 10.65 -15.50
CA LEU A 56 -0.46 9.98 -16.65
C LEU A 56 -1.54 9.22 -17.42
N PHE A 57 -2.39 8.46 -16.73
CA PHE A 57 -3.53 7.76 -17.35
C PHE A 57 -4.46 8.70 -18.12
N GLN A 58 -4.83 9.84 -17.53
CA GLN A 58 -5.70 10.82 -18.19
C GLN A 58 -5.01 11.46 -19.42
N THR A 59 -3.70 11.74 -19.35
CA THR A 59 -2.92 12.26 -20.48
C THR A 59 -2.85 11.24 -21.62
N VAL A 60 -2.53 9.98 -21.31
CA VAL A 60 -2.47 8.90 -22.30
C VAL A 60 -3.83 8.68 -22.96
N CYS A 61 -4.92 8.67 -22.18
CA CYS A 61 -6.28 8.60 -22.72
C CYS A 61 -6.65 9.79 -23.61
N LEU A 62 -6.18 11.00 -23.28
CA LEU A 62 -6.39 12.18 -24.11
C LEU A 62 -5.66 12.03 -25.44
N LEU A 63 -4.41 11.59 -25.44
CA LEU A 63 -3.60 11.40 -26.64
C LEU A 63 -4.23 10.35 -27.58
N HIS A 64 -4.63 9.20 -27.04
CA HIS A 64 -5.39 8.19 -27.79
C HIS A 64 -6.68 8.77 -28.40
N ARG A 65 -7.37 9.63 -27.66
CA ARG A 65 -8.60 10.26 -28.15
C ARG A 65 -8.27 11.19 -29.31
N ILE A 66 -7.27 12.07 -29.17
CA ILE A 66 -6.84 13.00 -30.22
C ILE A 66 -6.44 12.24 -31.49
N GLN A 67 -5.68 11.15 -31.37
CA GLN A 67 -5.28 10.31 -32.51
C GLN A 67 -6.48 9.69 -33.26
N SER A 68 -7.56 9.39 -32.55
CA SER A 68 -8.81 8.86 -33.14
C SER A 68 -9.81 9.92 -33.59
N MET A 69 -9.54 11.22 -33.38
CA MET A 69 -10.45 12.30 -33.75
C MET A 69 -10.30 12.68 -35.23
N ASP A 70 -11.36 13.29 -35.77
CA ASP A 70 -11.37 13.95 -37.07
C ASP A 70 -10.36 15.12 -37.11
N THR A 71 -9.62 15.21 -38.22
CA THR A 71 -8.58 16.19 -38.47
C THR A 71 -9.09 17.62 -38.53
N GLU A 72 -10.38 17.80 -38.83
CA GLU A 72 -11.02 19.11 -38.88
C GLU A 72 -11.31 19.69 -37.49
N ARG A 73 -11.28 18.87 -36.43
CA ARG A 73 -11.55 19.34 -35.07
C ARG A 73 -10.45 20.28 -34.59
N ILE A 74 -10.86 21.40 -33.98
CA ILE A 74 -9.95 22.39 -33.38
C ILE A 74 -8.95 21.73 -32.42
N THR A 75 -9.38 20.74 -31.62
CA THR A 75 -8.50 20.01 -30.71
C THR A 75 -7.37 19.28 -31.43
N TYR A 76 -7.65 18.64 -32.57
CA TYR A 76 -6.65 17.94 -33.36
C TYR A 76 -5.69 18.94 -34.02
N ARG A 77 -6.21 20.02 -34.62
CA ARG A 77 -5.40 21.09 -35.22
C ARG A 77 -4.50 21.78 -34.20
N ALA A 78 -5.00 22.05 -32.99
CA ALA A 78 -4.20 22.63 -31.91
C ALA A 78 -3.09 21.68 -31.45
N PHE A 79 -3.36 20.38 -31.39
CA PHE A 79 -2.35 19.36 -31.11
C PHE A 79 -1.27 19.32 -32.19
N GLN A 80 -1.66 19.31 -33.48
CA GLN A 80 -0.73 19.35 -34.61
C GLN A 80 0.13 20.62 -34.60
N ALA A 81 -0.48 21.79 -34.41
CA ALA A 81 0.27 23.04 -34.30
C ALA A 81 1.29 22.98 -33.15
N SER A 82 0.90 22.44 -31.98
CA SER A 82 1.84 22.26 -30.86
C SER A 82 2.95 21.25 -31.17
N HIS A 83 2.66 20.20 -31.93
CA HIS A 83 3.64 19.22 -32.39
C HIS A 83 4.64 19.84 -33.36
N ASP A 84 4.17 20.64 -34.32
CA ASP A 84 5.01 21.29 -35.32
C ASP A 84 5.93 22.33 -34.68
N MET A 85 5.44 23.05 -33.66
CA MET A 85 6.28 23.93 -32.83
C MET A 85 7.39 23.15 -32.11
N ALA A 86 7.07 21.97 -31.55
CA ALA A 86 8.06 21.12 -30.90
C ALA A 86 9.13 20.60 -31.90
N LEU A 87 8.72 20.25 -33.12
CA LEU A 87 9.66 19.87 -34.19
C LEU A 87 10.54 21.03 -34.64
N ALA A 88 10.03 22.26 -34.61
CA ALA A 88 10.81 23.47 -34.85
C ALA A 88 11.77 23.84 -33.70
N GLY A 89 11.80 23.04 -32.62
CA GLY A 89 12.71 23.19 -31.49
C GLY A 89 12.12 23.90 -30.27
N ASP A 90 10.83 24.20 -30.25
CA ASP A 90 10.19 24.82 -29.09
C ASP A 90 9.96 23.82 -27.94
N THR A 91 10.66 24.04 -26.82
CA THR A 91 10.53 23.26 -25.59
C THR A 91 9.35 23.69 -24.71
N SER A 92 8.75 24.85 -24.99
CA SER A 92 7.65 25.41 -24.19
C SER A 92 6.26 24.97 -24.67
N SER A 93 6.16 24.44 -25.89
CA SER A 93 4.92 23.89 -26.44
C SER A 93 4.35 22.77 -25.57
N TRP A 94 3.02 22.62 -25.56
CA TRP A 94 2.36 21.57 -24.78
C TRP A 94 2.84 20.17 -25.18
N TYR A 95 3.02 19.93 -26.47
CA TYR A 95 3.52 18.66 -27.00
C TYR A 95 4.94 18.38 -26.48
N ALA A 96 5.87 19.34 -26.53
CA ALA A 96 7.22 19.15 -26.02
C ALA A 96 7.23 18.82 -24.51
N GLN A 97 6.50 19.59 -23.70
CA GLN A 97 6.37 19.32 -22.27
C GLN A 97 5.77 17.93 -22.00
N THR A 98 4.75 17.54 -22.77
CA THR A 98 4.07 16.24 -22.63
C THR A 98 4.98 15.09 -23.02
N ARG A 99 5.72 15.19 -24.12
CA ARG A 99 6.72 14.21 -24.54
C ARG A 99 7.79 14.03 -23.47
N ASP A 100 8.37 15.13 -22.99
CA ASP A 100 9.47 15.08 -22.02
C ASP A 100 8.98 14.54 -20.67
N TRP A 101 7.77 14.90 -20.25
CA TRP A 101 7.15 14.38 -19.02
C TRP A 101 6.81 12.88 -19.12
N LEU A 102 6.27 12.42 -20.25
CA LEU A 102 6.04 10.99 -20.49
C LEU A 102 7.36 10.22 -20.48
N ALA A 103 8.38 10.73 -21.16
CA ALA A 103 9.71 10.11 -21.23
C ALA A 103 10.35 9.99 -19.83
N LEU A 104 10.23 11.04 -18.99
CA LEU A 104 10.67 11.02 -17.60
C LEU A 104 10.01 9.87 -16.79
N HIS A 105 8.77 9.54 -17.12
CA HIS A 105 8.01 8.47 -16.49
C HIS A 105 8.09 7.11 -17.22
N GLY A 106 8.90 7.02 -18.27
CA GLY A 106 9.19 5.77 -18.99
C GLY A 106 8.22 5.46 -20.14
N PHE A 107 7.49 6.45 -20.63
CA PHE A 107 6.58 6.30 -21.77
C PHE A 107 7.07 7.09 -22.97
N ASP A 108 6.98 6.48 -24.13
CA ASP A 108 7.20 7.14 -25.41
C ASP A 108 5.85 7.65 -25.94
N ILE A 109 5.78 8.93 -26.30
CA ILE A 109 4.56 9.57 -26.78
C ILE A 109 4.05 8.96 -28.10
N ASP A 110 4.97 8.43 -28.92
CA ASP A 110 4.64 7.81 -30.21
C ASP A 110 4.24 6.34 -30.05
N ARG A 111 4.60 5.72 -28.93
CA ARG A 111 4.35 4.32 -28.59
C ARG A 111 3.72 4.21 -27.21
N LEU A 112 2.50 4.71 -27.08
CA LEU A 112 1.78 4.70 -25.81
C LEU A 112 1.15 3.33 -25.51
N PRO A 113 1.03 2.96 -24.21
CA PRO A 113 0.20 1.84 -23.75
C PRO A 113 -1.18 1.86 -24.42
N PRO A 114 -1.69 0.75 -24.98
CA PRO A 114 -1.18 -0.64 -24.96
C PRO A 114 -0.21 -0.98 -26.11
N VAL A 115 0.01 -0.07 -27.05
CA VAL A 115 0.71 -0.32 -28.33
C VAL A 115 2.23 -0.37 -28.16
N GLN A 116 2.73 0.00 -26.97
CA GLN A 116 4.15 0.14 -26.67
C GLN A 116 4.98 -1.14 -26.77
N TYR A 117 4.35 -2.33 -26.73
CA TYR A 117 5.05 -3.61 -26.62
C TYR A 117 5.01 -4.50 -27.86
N ASP A 118 4.15 -4.20 -28.85
CA ASP A 118 4.03 -5.05 -30.04
C ASP A 118 3.71 -4.21 -31.28
N SER A 119 4.70 -4.08 -32.16
CA SER A 119 4.56 -3.43 -33.48
C SER A 119 3.80 -4.29 -34.48
N GLN A 120 3.58 -5.57 -34.17
CA GLN A 120 2.84 -6.56 -34.94
C GLN A 120 1.51 -6.93 -34.27
N ALA A 121 1.21 -6.37 -33.09
CA ALA A 121 -0.05 -6.62 -32.42
C ALA A 121 -1.15 -6.17 -33.38
N PRO A 122 -2.10 -7.05 -33.74
CA PRO A 122 -3.20 -6.64 -34.58
C PRO A 122 -3.81 -5.40 -33.93
N THR A 123 -3.98 -4.35 -34.72
CA THR A 123 -4.67 -3.11 -34.36
C THR A 123 -6.16 -3.38 -34.10
N TYR A 124 -6.48 -4.37 -33.27
CA TYR A 124 -7.76 -4.47 -32.63
C TYR A 124 -7.93 -3.17 -31.87
N SER A 125 -8.90 -2.39 -32.33
CA SER A 125 -9.32 -1.19 -31.66
C SER A 125 -9.86 -1.60 -30.30
N LEU A 126 -9.01 -1.55 -29.27
CA LEU A 126 -9.46 -1.80 -27.91
C LEU A 126 -10.65 -0.90 -27.63
N SER A 127 -11.74 -1.50 -27.16
CA SER A 127 -12.91 -0.76 -26.75
C SER A 127 -12.52 0.26 -25.67
N HIS A 128 -13.30 1.32 -25.53
CA HIS A 128 -13.11 2.30 -24.46
C HIS A 128 -13.04 1.64 -23.07
N ARG A 129 -13.79 0.56 -22.87
CA ARG A 129 -13.80 -0.22 -21.61
C ARG A 129 -12.48 -0.95 -21.39
N GLU A 130 -11.91 -1.56 -22.42
CA GLU A 130 -10.63 -2.27 -22.31
C GLU A 130 -9.47 -1.30 -22.08
N ARG A 131 -9.44 -0.17 -22.80
CA ARG A 131 -8.43 0.88 -22.59
C ARG A 131 -8.43 1.40 -21.15
N ASN A 132 -9.61 1.68 -20.60
CA ASN A 132 -9.74 2.14 -19.21
C ASN A 132 -9.40 1.08 -18.16
N ARG A 133 -9.26 -0.19 -18.55
CA ARG A 133 -8.81 -1.28 -17.66
C ARG A 133 -7.31 -1.49 -17.76
N ILE A 134 -6.77 -1.53 -18.98
CA ILE A 134 -5.40 -1.92 -19.28
C ILE A 134 -4.42 -0.77 -19.04
N ILE A 135 -4.70 0.42 -19.58
CA ILE A 135 -3.77 1.57 -19.53
C ILE A 135 -3.41 1.96 -18.08
N PRO A 136 -4.36 2.09 -17.12
CA PRO A 136 -4.00 2.38 -15.73
C PRO A 136 -3.11 1.32 -15.10
N GLN A 137 -3.35 0.04 -15.42
CA GLN A 137 -2.57 -1.08 -14.89
C GLN A 137 -1.13 -1.05 -15.40
N GLU A 138 -0.92 -0.83 -16.70
CA GLU A 138 0.41 -0.71 -17.28
C GLU A 138 1.18 0.50 -16.74
N ILE A 139 0.50 1.65 -16.60
CA ILE A 139 1.12 2.86 -16.05
C ILE A 139 1.52 2.63 -14.59
N TRP A 140 0.64 2.02 -13.80
CA TRP A 140 0.92 1.72 -12.41
C TRP A 140 2.04 0.69 -12.25
N HIS A 141 2.03 -0.38 -13.06
CA HIS A 141 3.09 -1.39 -13.08
C HIS A 141 4.45 -0.77 -13.41
N THR A 142 4.51 0.07 -14.45
CA THR A 142 5.73 0.81 -14.82
C THR A 142 6.22 1.69 -13.67
N TYR A 143 5.31 2.39 -12.99
CA TYR A 143 5.64 3.19 -11.81
C TYR A 143 6.22 2.31 -10.68
N ILE A 144 5.62 1.15 -10.39
CA ILE A 144 6.12 0.22 -9.36
C ILE A 144 7.52 -0.28 -9.73
N GLN A 145 7.71 -0.70 -10.98
CA GLN A 145 9.01 -1.16 -11.45
C GLN A 145 10.09 -0.10 -11.26
N ARG A 146 9.83 1.15 -11.69
CA ARG A 146 10.78 2.26 -11.57
C ARG A 146 10.99 2.75 -10.14
N THR A 147 10.06 2.49 -9.22
CA THR A 147 10.13 2.96 -7.83
C THR A 147 10.73 1.91 -6.89
N TRP A 148 10.34 0.65 -7.03
CA TRP A 148 10.63 -0.40 -6.05
C TRP A 148 11.53 -1.51 -6.58
N MET A 149 11.33 -1.94 -7.82
CA MET A 149 12.03 -3.12 -8.39
C MET A 149 13.39 -2.72 -8.97
N ASN A 150 13.38 -1.83 -9.97
CA ASN A 150 14.54 -1.35 -10.72
C ASN A 150 14.64 0.17 -10.62
N PRO A 151 14.92 0.72 -9.42
CA PRO A 151 14.99 2.15 -9.26
C PRO A 151 16.24 2.71 -9.91
N GLY A 152 16.09 3.75 -10.72
CA GLY A 152 17.23 4.46 -11.36
C GLY A 152 18.14 5.19 -10.37
N ARG A 153 17.76 5.24 -9.08
CA ARG A 153 18.55 5.78 -7.97
C ARG A 153 18.50 4.81 -6.80
N THR A 154 19.54 4.82 -5.97
CA THR A 154 19.58 4.02 -4.75
C THR A 154 18.43 4.39 -3.81
N LEU A 155 17.69 3.39 -3.33
CA LEU A 155 16.64 3.61 -2.34
C LEU A 155 17.23 4.18 -1.05
N THR A 156 16.45 5.02 -0.36
CA THR A 156 16.82 5.45 0.99
C THR A 156 16.91 4.21 1.91
N PRO A 157 17.76 4.21 2.96
CA PRO A 157 17.90 3.05 3.85
C PRO A 157 16.57 2.54 4.43
N LYS A 158 15.64 3.47 4.69
CA LYS A 158 14.30 3.15 5.20
C LYS A 158 13.40 2.50 4.14
N MET A 159 13.46 2.96 2.89
CA MET A 159 12.73 2.31 1.79
C MET A 159 13.33 0.94 1.46
N LEU A 160 14.65 0.80 1.52
CA LEU A 160 15.33 -0.47 1.33
C LEU A 160 14.89 -1.50 2.39
N HIS A 161 14.96 -1.12 3.67
CA HIS A 161 14.48 -1.97 4.76
C HIS A 161 13.01 -2.38 4.58
N TYR A 162 12.15 -1.42 4.25
CA TYR A 162 10.73 -1.69 3.99
C TYR A 162 10.53 -2.65 2.81
N ARG A 163 11.28 -2.45 1.71
CA ARG A 163 11.24 -3.31 0.53
C ARG A 163 11.61 -4.76 0.87
N GLU A 164 12.67 -4.95 1.65
CA GLU A 164 13.22 -6.28 1.97
C GLU A 164 12.35 -7.06 2.97
N HIS A 165 11.69 -6.36 3.91
CA HIS A 165 11.04 -7.03 5.06
C HIS A 165 9.52 -6.96 5.03
N PHE A 166 8.92 -5.97 4.35
CA PHE A 166 7.50 -5.67 4.49
C PHE A 166 6.74 -5.52 3.17
N LEU A 167 7.37 -5.00 2.13
CA LEU A 167 6.76 -4.86 0.82
C LEU A 167 6.56 -6.23 0.19
N ARG A 168 5.34 -6.51 -0.26
CA ARG A 168 5.03 -7.68 -1.08
C ARG A 168 4.60 -7.21 -2.45
N ILE A 169 5.17 -7.82 -3.47
CA ILE A 169 4.82 -7.60 -4.87
C ILE A 169 4.31 -8.95 -5.38
N SER A 170 3.12 -8.94 -5.98
CA SER A 170 2.51 -10.15 -6.57
C SER A 170 3.28 -10.61 -7.81
N ASP A 171 3.00 -11.82 -8.27
CA ASP A 171 3.57 -12.36 -9.52
C ASP A 171 3.29 -11.47 -10.75
N GLN A 172 2.21 -10.68 -10.69
CA GLN A 172 1.83 -9.72 -11.72
C GLN A 172 2.53 -8.36 -11.57
N GLY A 173 3.47 -8.21 -10.64
CA GLY A 173 4.24 -6.97 -10.44
C GLY A 173 3.50 -5.86 -9.69
N PHE A 174 2.38 -6.17 -9.02
CA PHE A 174 1.61 -5.17 -8.25
C PHE A 174 1.91 -5.25 -6.75
N ILE A 175 1.92 -4.10 -6.09
CA ILE A 175 2.04 -4.05 -4.63
C ILE A 175 0.81 -4.71 -4.01
N GLU A 176 1.02 -5.69 -3.14
CA GLU A 176 -0.06 -6.31 -2.38
C GLU A 176 -0.38 -5.46 -1.14
N THR A 177 -1.66 -5.16 -0.93
CA THR A 177 -2.09 -4.52 0.31
C THR A 177 -1.76 -5.45 1.49
N PRO A 178 -1.05 -4.97 2.52
CA PRO A 178 -0.75 -5.78 3.70
C PRO A 178 -2.02 -6.33 4.35
N ARG A 179 -2.01 -7.61 4.76
CA ARG A 179 -3.22 -8.28 5.29
C ARG A 179 -3.84 -7.56 6.48
N TYR A 180 -3.03 -6.95 7.35
CA TYR A 180 -3.54 -6.21 8.51
C TYR A 180 -4.42 -5.01 8.12
N MET A 181 -4.24 -4.46 6.91
CA MET A 181 -5.07 -3.37 6.40
C MET A 181 -6.44 -3.86 5.95
N GLN A 182 -6.52 -5.05 5.38
CA GLN A 182 -7.76 -5.71 4.98
C GLN A 182 -8.48 -6.38 6.17
N THR A 183 -7.74 -6.60 7.26
CA THR A 183 -8.23 -7.22 8.49
C THR A 183 -8.97 -6.19 9.34
N TYR A 184 -10.16 -6.54 9.83
CA TYR A 184 -10.85 -5.78 10.89
C TYR A 184 -10.08 -5.92 12.21
N LEU A 185 -9.24 -4.94 12.50
CA LEU A 185 -8.50 -4.79 13.75
C LEU A 185 -9.04 -3.61 14.55
N SER A 186 -8.90 -3.64 15.87
CA SER A 186 -9.10 -2.45 16.69
C SER A 186 -8.16 -1.33 16.20
N HIS A 187 -8.58 -0.07 16.35
CA HIS A 187 -7.79 1.07 15.91
C HIS A 187 -6.37 1.03 16.49
N HIS A 188 -6.25 0.66 17.77
CA HIS A 188 -4.97 0.56 18.47
C HIS A 188 -4.03 -0.48 17.85
N LEU A 189 -4.53 -1.70 17.56
CA LEU A 189 -3.72 -2.76 16.95
C LEU A 189 -3.28 -2.40 15.53
N ARG A 190 -4.16 -1.79 14.73
CA ARG A 190 -3.81 -1.31 13.38
C ARG A 190 -2.69 -0.27 13.45
N VAL A 191 -2.77 0.66 14.40
CA VAL A 191 -1.73 1.68 14.60
C VAL A 191 -0.41 1.04 15.00
N ILE A 192 -0.40 0.10 15.96
CA ILE A 192 0.84 -0.57 16.38
C ILE A 192 1.49 -1.30 15.21
N ILE A 193 0.73 -2.13 14.48
CA ILE A 193 1.25 -2.91 13.35
C ILE A 193 1.74 -1.97 12.24
N GLY A 194 0.95 -0.95 11.88
CA GLY A 194 1.34 0.01 10.86
C GLY A 194 2.60 0.80 11.25
N GLN A 195 2.71 1.24 12.51
CA GLN A 195 3.91 1.92 13.00
C GLN A 195 5.15 1.02 12.98
N LEU A 196 5.02 -0.26 13.34
CA LEU A 196 6.12 -1.23 13.26
C LEU A 196 6.59 -1.41 11.81
N ARG A 197 5.67 -1.67 10.89
CA ARG A 197 5.99 -1.89 9.46
C ARG A 197 6.67 -0.69 8.80
N VAL A 198 6.27 0.52 9.16
CA VAL A 198 6.85 1.75 8.56
C VAL A 198 7.99 2.35 9.40
N SER A 199 8.56 1.57 10.32
CA SER A 199 9.63 1.97 11.26
C SER A 199 9.36 3.34 11.92
N SER A 200 8.13 3.50 12.41
CA SER A 200 7.60 4.72 13.03
C SER A 200 7.32 4.53 14.53
N HIS A 201 8.12 3.69 15.19
CA HIS A 201 8.04 3.38 16.61
C HIS A 201 9.21 4.00 17.39
N GLN A 202 9.31 3.62 18.66
CA GLN A 202 10.29 4.11 19.64
C GLN A 202 11.22 2.98 20.12
N LEU A 203 11.47 1.98 19.29
CA LEU A 203 12.44 0.93 19.63
C LEU A 203 13.86 1.47 19.47
N GLU A 204 14.83 0.88 20.18
CA GLU A 204 16.21 1.39 20.17
C GLU A 204 16.85 1.31 18.79
N ILE A 205 16.40 0.41 17.91
CA ILE A 205 16.87 0.40 16.53
C ILE A 205 16.64 1.74 15.81
N GLU A 206 15.53 2.42 16.09
CA GLU A 206 15.18 3.74 15.54
C GLU A 206 15.64 4.90 16.43
N ARG A 207 15.46 4.79 17.76
CA ARG A 207 15.87 5.85 18.70
C ARG A 207 17.39 5.99 18.79
N GLY A 208 18.11 4.87 18.86
CA GLY A 208 19.56 4.83 18.85
C GLY A 208 20.13 5.37 17.54
N ARG A 209 19.51 5.04 16.39
CA ARG A 209 19.86 5.63 15.09
C ARG A 209 19.78 7.15 15.09
N ALA A 210 18.69 7.71 15.61
CA ALA A 210 18.52 9.16 15.71
C ALA A 210 19.53 9.84 16.65
N ARG A 211 20.08 9.10 17.62
CA ARG A 211 21.13 9.55 18.54
C ARG A 211 22.55 9.29 18.04
N GLY A 212 22.72 8.66 16.88
CA GLY A 212 24.05 8.28 16.36
C GLY A 212 24.69 7.07 17.07
N VAL A 213 23.92 6.31 17.85
CA VAL A 213 24.43 5.11 18.53
C VAL A 213 24.67 4.00 17.49
N PRO A 214 25.85 3.33 17.48
CA PRO A 214 26.14 2.17 16.62
C PRO A 214 25.06 1.09 16.72
N ARG A 215 24.80 0.33 15.65
CA ARG A 215 23.65 -0.60 15.60
C ARG A 215 23.78 -1.68 16.69
N GLU A 216 25.00 -2.12 16.93
CA GLU A 216 25.43 -3.18 17.84
C GLU A 216 25.17 -2.79 19.30
N GLU A 217 25.13 -1.49 19.59
CA GLU A 217 24.94 -0.94 20.93
C GLU A 217 23.46 -0.60 21.24
N ARG A 218 22.53 -0.84 20.30
CA ARG A 218 21.09 -0.51 20.46
C ARG A 218 20.32 -1.59 21.21
N TRP A 219 20.84 -1.99 22.37
CA TRP A 219 20.33 -3.07 23.20
C TRP A 219 18.87 -2.86 23.65
N CYS A 220 18.15 -3.97 23.82
CA CYS A 220 16.85 -3.97 24.46
C CYS A 220 16.97 -3.58 25.95
N PRO A 221 16.35 -2.47 26.40
CA PRO A 221 16.47 -1.99 27.78
C PRO A 221 15.61 -2.80 28.76
N VAL A 222 15.04 -3.93 28.32
CA VAL A 222 14.14 -4.75 29.13
C VAL A 222 14.75 -6.12 29.38
N CYS A 223 15.17 -6.82 28.32
CA CYS A 223 15.84 -8.12 28.48
C CYS A 223 17.37 -8.03 28.41
N HIS A 224 17.93 -6.94 27.87
CA HIS A 224 19.39 -6.75 27.73
C HIS A 224 20.14 -7.84 26.96
N THR A 225 19.43 -8.69 26.19
CA THR A 225 20.04 -9.84 25.51
C THR A 225 20.38 -9.61 24.04
N GLU A 226 19.65 -8.73 23.36
CA GLU A 226 19.80 -8.47 21.91
C GLU A 226 19.47 -7.01 21.59
N ILE A 227 19.75 -6.60 20.34
CA ILE A 227 19.33 -5.31 19.78
C ILE A 227 17.80 -5.20 19.79
N LYS A 228 17.27 -4.05 20.23
CA LYS A 228 15.82 -3.77 20.25
C LYS A 228 15.27 -3.47 18.86
N SER A 229 15.13 -4.49 18.03
CA SER A 229 14.44 -4.44 16.73
C SER A 229 12.96 -4.82 16.85
N GLU A 230 12.21 -4.60 15.77
CA GLU A 230 10.84 -5.04 15.56
C GLU A 230 10.72 -6.56 15.71
N GLU A 231 11.65 -7.30 15.08
CA GLU A 231 11.73 -8.76 15.16
C GLU A 231 12.01 -9.24 16.59
N HIS A 232 12.96 -8.59 17.29
CA HIS A 232 13.22 -8.90 18.68
C HIS A 232 11.97 -8.67 19.54
N LEU A 233 11.27 -7.54 19.36
CA LEU A 233 10.04 -7.24 20.12
C LEU A 233 8.94 -8.28 19.90
N VAL A 234 8.70 -8.67 18.64
CA VAL A 234 7.55 -9.51 18.25
C VAL A 234 7.83 -11.00 18.47
N ILE A 235 9.07 -11.46 18.25
CA ILE A 235 9.39 -12.89 18.17
C ILE A 235 10.30 -13.33 19.32
N ARG A 236 11.43 -12.64 19.53
CA ARG A 236 12.52 -13.16 20.38
C ARG A 236 12.52 -12.70 21.83
N CYS A 237 11.95 -11.53 22.15
CA CYS A 237 12.13 -10.90 23.45
C CYS A 237 11.43 -11.72 24.55
N PRO A 238 12.15 -12.26 25.54
CA PRO A 238 11.54 -13.04 26.62
C PRO A 238 10.51 -12.25 27.42
N ALA A 239 10.80 -10.97 27.66
CA ALA A 239 9.94 -10.05 28.43
C ALA A 239 8.66 -9.66 27.68
N TYR A 240 8.68 -9.62 26.35
CA TYR A 240 7.52 -9.31 25.51
C TYR A 240 6.92 -10.54 24.82
N SER A 241 7.41 -11.74 25.14
CA SER A 241 7.00 -13.00 24.50
C SER A 241 5.49 -13.21 24.55
N ARG A 242 4.81 -12.73 25.60
CA ARG A 242 3.34 -12.75 25.69
C ARG A 242 2.66 -11.78 24.71
N MET A 243 3.17 -10.56 24.55
CA MET A 243 2.64 -9.58 23.61
C MET A 243 2.92 -10.00 22.17
N GLY A 244 4.13 -10.49 21.90
CA GLY A 244 4.51 -11.10 20.63
C GLY A 244 3.58 -12.24 20.26
N ARG A 245 3.41 -13.22 21.17
CA ARG A 245 2.44 -14.32 21.01
C ARG A 245 1.01 -13.83 20.84
N PHE A 246 0.59 -12.75 21.50
CA PHE A 246 -0.75 -12.19 21.31
C PHE A 246 -0.94 -11.60 19.92
N LEU A 247 0.02 -10.83 19.42
CA LEU A 247 -0.02 -10.26 18.07
C LEU A 247 -0.02 -11.36 17.00
N MET A 248 0.79 -12.40 17.19
CA MET A 248 0.82 -13.58 16.33
C MET A 248 -0.49 -14.37 16.40
N ALA A 249 -0.97 -14.70 17.60
CA ALA A 249 -2.21 -15.47 17.78
C ALA A 249 -3.48 -14.70 17.36
N ALA A 250 -3.48 -13.36 17.42
CA ALA A 250 -4.58 -12.54 16.91
C ALA A 250 -4.63 -12.52 15.37
N TYR A 251 -3.48 -12.70 14.73
CA TYR A 251 -3.37 -12.88 13.29
C TYR A 251 -3.81 -14.31 12.89
N GLU A 252 -3.28 -15.34 13.55
CA GLU A 252 -3.56 -16.76 13.26
C GLU A 252 -5.02 -17.16 13.53
N ARG A 253 -5.60 -16.77 14.68
CA ARG A 253 -6.99 -17.12 15.02
C ARG A 253 -8.01 -16.59 14.02
N ARG A 254 -7.68 -15.51 13.31
CA ARG A 254 -8.59 -14.96 12.31
C ARG A 254 -8.42 -15.64 10.95
N ASP A 255 -7.21 -15.99 10.54
CA ASP A 255 -7.01 -16.84 9.35
C ASP A 255 -7.80 -18.16 9.52
N GLN A 256 -7.86 -18.71 10.74
CA GLN A 256 -8.72 -19.85 11.08
C GLN A 256 -10.22 -19.53 11.11
N MET A 257 -10.64 -18.33 11.56
CA MET A 257 -12.06 -17.91 11.53
C MET A 257 -12.58 -17.54 10.13
N LEU A 258 -11.70 -17.45 9.12
CA LEU A 258 -12.06 -17.26 7.71
C LEU A 258 -12.13 -18.59 6.94
N GLU A 259 -11.74 -19.71 7.56
CA GLU A 259 -12.20 -21.04 7.14
C GLU A 259 -13.68 -21.20 7.56
N PRO A 260 -14.55 -21.71 6.67
CA PRO A 260 -15.99 -21.63 6.85
C PRO A 260 -16.46 -22.68 7.86
N THR A 261 -16.43 -22.37 9.15
CA THR A 261 -17.27 -23.05 10.14
C THR A 261 -18.01 -22.05 11.00
N HIS A 262 -19.30 -21.94 10.67
CA HIS A 262 -20.36 -21.28 11.43
C HIS A 262 -20.36 -21.81 12.88
N GLN A 263 -20.67 -20.94 13.85
CA GLN A 263 -20.87 -21.21 15.29
C GLN A 263 -19.62 -21.30 16.18
N THR A 264 -19.13 -20.16 16.66
CA THR A 264 -18.70 -19.96 18.07
C THR A 264 -18.37 -18.50 18.35
N TRP A 265 -19.33 -17.58 18.20
CA TRP A 265 -19.11 -16.14 18.48
C TRP A 265 -19.49 -15.71 19.91
N VAL A 266 -19.86 -16.64 20.80
CA VAL A 266 -20.33 -16.30 22.15
C VAL A 266 -19.35 -16.72 23.26
N SER A 267 -18.48 -17.71 23.04
CA SER A 267 -17.57 -18.22 24.09
C SER A 267 -16.27 -17.41 24.23
N THR A 268 -15.72 -16.86 23.14
CA THR A 268 -14.39 -16.23 23.17
C THR A 268 -14.37 -14.85 23.85
N GLN A 269 -15.49 -14.12 23.85
CA GLN A 269 -15.63 -12.85 24.56
C GLN A 269 -15.73 -13.03 26.08
N GLN A 270 -16.25 -14.17 26.56
CA GLN A 270 -16.30 -14.49 27.99
C GLN A 270 -14.90 -14.83 28.54
N THR A 271 -14.07 -15.54 27.77
CA THR A 271 -12.70 -15.91 28.21
C THR A 271 -11.75 -14.71 28.29
N ILE A 272 -11.88 -13.73 27.38
CA ILE A 272 -11.06 -12.50 27.40
C ILE A 272 -11.46 -11.61 28.58
N THR A 273 -12.75 -11.53 28.91
CA THR A 273 -13.25 -10.73 30.04
C THR A 273 -12.84 -11.35 31.38
N GLN A 274 -12.94 -12.67 31.54
CA GLN A 274 -12.51 -13.39 32.75
C GLN A 274 -11.00 -13.32 33.01
N TYR A 275 -10.19 -13.12 31.96
CA TYR A 275 -8.74 -12.95 32.08
C TYR A 275 -8.36 -11.59 32.70
N PHE A 276 -9.15 -10.54 32.49
CA PHE A 276 -8.92 -9.21 33.06
C PHE A 276 -9.52 -9.01 34.45
N GLU A 277 -10.44 -9.87 34.91
CA GLU A 277 -11.05 -9.80 36.25
C GLU A 277 -10.21 -10.44 37.38
N ARG A 278 -9.18 -11.24 37.06
CA ARG A 278 -8.39 -11.98 38.06
C ARG A 278 -7.09 -11.30 38.54
N VAL A 279 -6.80 -10.05 38.14
CA VAL A 279 -5.57 -9.35 38.55
C VAL A 279 -5.87 -7.99 39.20
N GLY A 280 -6.05 -8.01 40.52
CA GLY A 280 -5.67 -6.90 41.43
C GLY A 280 -6.78 -5.93 41.90
N PRO A 281 -6.60 -5.31 43.10
CA PRO A 281 -7.66 -5.08 44.09
C PRO A 281 -8.28 -3.67 44.13
N HIS A 282 -9.44 -3.59 44.79
CA HIS A 282 -10.14 -2.42 45.35
C HIS A 282 -10.04 -1.08 44.61
N ARG A 283 -11.05 -0.80 43.78
CA ARG A 283 -11.64 0.55 43.65
C ARG A 283 -13.15 0.44 43.60
N THR A 284 -13.81 1.01 44.60
CA THR A 284 -15.26 1.23 44.65
C THR A 284 -15.61 2.40 43.75
N ASP A 285 -15.68 2.17 42.45
CA ASP A 285 -16.38 3.05 41.51
C ASP A 285 -17.42 2.20 40.77
N PRO A 286 -18.66 2.67 40.57
CA PRO A 286 -19.65 1.93 39.80
C PRO A 286 -19.13 1.75 38.36
N PRO A 287 -19.34 0.57 37.75
CA PRO A 287 -18.77 0.25 36.45
C PRO A 287 -19.19 1.27 35.38
N PRO A 288 -18.26 1.74 34.52
CA PRO A 288 -18.65 2.55 33.37
C PRO A 288 -19.58 1.73 32.48
N ARG A 289 -20.75 2.31 32.18
CA ARG A 289 -21.79 1.71 31.33
C ARG A 289 -21.18 1.17 30.03
N GLY A 290 -21.57 -0.08 29.70
CA GLY A 290 -21.05 -0.95 28.64
C GLY A 290 -20.41 -0.26 27.42
N ILE A 291 -19.15 -0.60 27.20
CA ILE A 291 -18.38 -0.17 26.02
C ILE A 291 -18.78 -1.05 24.84
N GLY A 292 -19.66 -0.52 23.98
CA GLY A 292 -19.92 -1.06 22.65
C GLY A 292 -21.39 -1.07 22.29
N LEU A 293 -21.70 -0.55 21.09
CA LEU A 293 -23.02 -0.69 20.48
C LEU A 293 -23.06 -2.02 19.71
N THR A 294 -24.13 -2.78 19.84
CA THR A 294 -24.40 -3.92 18.95
C THR A 294 -24.52 -3.44 17.49
N LEU A 295 -24.37 -4.35 16.52
CA LEU A 295 -24.53 -4.02 15.09
C LEU A 295 -25.86 -3.30 14.78
N GLN A 296 -26.95 -3.71 15.44
CA GLN A 296 -28.25 -3.04 15.35
C GLN A 296 -28.25 -1.66 16.01
N GLN A 297 -27.64 -1.50 17.19
CA GLN A 297 -27.55 -0.21 17.88
C GLN A 297 -26.66 0.78 17.10
N ALA A 298 -25.56 0.32 16.51
CA ALA A 298 -24.71 1.11 15.63
C ALA A 298 -25.42 1.48 14.32
N ALA A 299 -26.24 0.60 13.76
CA ALA A 299 -27.08 0.90 12.60
C ALA A 299 -28.15 1.95 12.93
N ALA A 300 -28.85 1.82 14.06
CA ALA A 300 -29.84 2.80 14.52
C ALA A 300 -29.20 4.17 14.82
N GLN A 301 -27.98 4.19 15.36
CA GLN A 301 -27.26 5.43 15.64
C GLN A 301 -26.78 6.12 14.34
N ARG A 302 -26.40 5.36 13.30
CA ARG A 302 -26.06 5.90 11.97
C ARG A 302 -27.25 6.53 11.26
N VAL A 303 -28.47 6.05 11.53
CA VAL A 303 -29.71 6.66 11.01
C VAL A 303 -29.99 8.00 11.71
N ARG A 304 -29.74 8.09 13.03
CA ARG A 304 -30.00 9.32 13.81
C ARG A 304 -28.94 10.42 13.67
N ARG A 305 -27.68 10.11 13.32
CA ARG A 305 -26.55 11.07 13.37
C ARG A 305 -25.99 11.51 12.02
N ARG A 306 -26.64 11.20 10.88
CA ARG A 306 -26.18 11.78 9.61
C ARG A 306 -26.58 13.25 9.53
N PRO A 307 -25.63 14.19 9.33
CA PRO A 307 -25.98 15.50 8.82
C PRO A 307 -26.57 15.31 7.42
N HIS A 308 -27.75 15.85 7.16
CA HIS A 308 -28.23 16.01 5.79
C HIS A 308 -27.33 17.04 5.09
N LEU A 309 -26.37 16.57 4.29
CA LEU A 309 -25.72 17.41 3.30
C LEU A 309 -26.72 17.60 2.14
N VAL A 310 -27.38 18.74 2.14
CA VAL A 310 -28.25 19.18 1.04
C VAL A 310 -27.38 19.32 -0.22
N GLY A 311 -27.74 18.61 -1.29
CA GLY A 311 -27.12 18.76 -2.62
C GLY A 311 -26.49 17.51 -3.23
N TYR A 312 -26.27 16.42 -2.49
CA TYR A 312 -25.69 15.19 -3.06
C TYR A 312 -26.77 14.19 -3.49
N ARG A 313 -27.18 14.21 -4.77
CA ARG A 313 -27.96 13.12 -5.38
C ARG A 313 -27.03 11.91 -5.60
N ARG A 314 -27.34 10.79 -4.94
CA ARG A 314 -26.65 9.50 -5.19
C ARG A 314 -27.15 8.89 -6.51
N PRO A 315 -26.29 8.25 -7.32
CA PRO A 315 -26.75 7.18 -8.20
C PRO A 315 -27.13 5.98 -7.31
N ARG A 316 -28.37 5.50 -7.43
CA ARG A 316 -28.78 4.23 -6.82
C ARG A 316 -28.13 3.11 -7.61
N LEU A 317 -27.08 2.48 -7.08
CA LEU A 317 -26.64 1.17 -7.56
C LEU A 317 -27.71 0.15 -7.22
N HIS A 318 -28.14 -0.62 -8.22
CA HIS A 318 -29.26 -1.55 -8.10
C HIS A 318 -28.84 -2.75 -7.24
N GLN A 319 -29.80 -3.37 -6.55
CA GLN A 319 -29.55 -4.50 -5.63
C GLN A 319 -28.80 -5.67 -6.33
N GLU A 320 -28.97 -5.79 -7.65
CA GLU A 320 -28.31 -6.76 -8.53
C GLU A 320 -26.82 -6.48 -8.75
N ASP A 321 -26.38 -5.23 -8.71
CA ASP A 321 -24.96 -4.89 -8.84
C ASP A 321 -24.20 -5.29 -7.57
N ILE A 322 -24.85 -5.12 -6.41
CA ILE A 322 -24.30 -5.50 -5.11
C ILE A 322 -24.20 -7.03 -4.99
N SER A 323 -25.16 -7.79 -5.54
CA SER A 323 -25.09 -9.25 -5.55
C SER A 323 -24.05 -9.79 -6.53
N ARG A 324 -23.88 -9.17 -7.71
CA ARG A 324 -22.81 -9.53 -8.66
C ARG A 324 -21.41 -9.31 -8.08
N ILE A 325 -21.21 -8.22 -7.33
CA ILE A 325 -19.93 -7.96 -6.65
C ILE A 325 -19.64 -9.01 -5.56
N ARG A 326 -20.66 -9.48 -4.85
CA ARG A 326 -20.52 -10.56 -3.85
C ARG A 326 -20.19 -11.91 -4.50
N ILE A 327 -20.88 -12.28 -5.57
CA ILE A 327 -20.62 -13.54 -6.28
C ILE A 327 -19.21 -13.56 -6.89
N ALA A 328 -18.74 -12.44 -7.43
CA ALA A 328 -17.38 -12.33 -7.97
C ALA A 328 -16.30 -12.43 -6.88
N HIS A 329 -16.56 -11.90 -5.68
CA HIS A 329 -15.69 -12.03 -4.53
C HIS A 329 -15.59 -13.49 -4.06
N ASP A 330 -16.72 -14.19 -4.03
CA ASP A 330 -16.77 -15.58 -3.56
C ASP A 330 -16.09 -16.54 -4.55
N TYR A 331 -16.22 -16.30 -5.86
CA TYR A 331 -15.51 -17.05 -6.92
C TYR A 331 -13.98 -16.85 -6.86
N MET A 332 -13.52 -15.66 -6.48
CA MET A 332 -12.09 -15.35 -6.32
C MET A 332 -11.46 -16.07 -5.12
N MET A 333 -12.25 -16.38 -4.09
CA MET A 333 -11.79 -17.09 -2.89
C MET A 333 -11.69 -18.59 -3.11
N GLU A 334 -12.50 -19.16 -4.02
CA GLU A 334 -12.51 -20.59 -4.33
C GLU A 334 -11.31 -21.03 -5.19
N TYR A 335 -10.82 -20.16 -6.09
CA TYR A 335 -9.65 -20.43 -6.94
C TYR A 335 -8.31 -20.49 -6.16
N ARG A 336 -8.25 -19.93 -4.94
CA ARG A 336 -7.02 -19.90 -4.11
C ARG A 336 -6.77 -21.16 -3.28
N ARG A 337 -7.67 -22.15 -3.28
CA ARG A 337 -7.60 -23.32 -2.39
C ARG A 337 -6.68 -24.46 -2.84
N THR A 338 -6.09 -24.43 -4.04
CA THR A 338 -5.44 -25.62 -4.63
C THR A 338 -3.91 -25.63 -4.65
N THR A 339 -3.20 -24.73 -3.97
CA THR A 339 -1.72 -24.83 -3.94
C THR A 339 -1.09 -24.58 -2.57
N THR A 340 -0.47 -25.65 -2.07
CA THR A 340 0.72 -25.73 -1.21
C THR A 340 0.59 -25.57 0.31
N THR A 341 1.27 -26.48 1.01
CA THR A 341 1.26 -26.78 2.44
C THR A 341 1.99 -25.74 3.31
N TRP A 342 1.48 -25.59 4.54
CA TRP A 342 1.58 -24.38 5.37
C TRP A 342 2.81 -24.22 6.28
N THR A 343 3.71 -25.19 6.35
CA THR A 343 4.89 -25.09 7.24
C THR A 343 6.01 -24.19 6.71
N GLY A 344 6.07 -23.90 5.41
CA GLY A 344 7.04 -22.97 4.81
C GLY A 344 6.66 -21.48 4.91
N PHE A 345 5.37 -21.17 5.03
CA PHE A 345 4.84 -19.80 4.89
C PHE A 345 5.09 -18.89 6.10
N LEU A 346 5.25 -19.47 7.30
CA LEU A 346 5.53 -18.72 8.53
C LEU A 346 6.99 -18.26 8.63
N GLN A 347 7.91 -18.93 7.93
CA GLN A 347 9.32 -18.55 7.87
C GLN A 347 9.53 -17.37 6.90
N GLU A 348 8.75 -17.30 5.82
CA GLU A 348 8.83 -16.27 4.77
C GLU A 348 8.17 -14.93 5.13
N ALA A 349 7.20 -14.92 6.06
CA ALA A 349 6.46 -13.72 6.41
C ALA A 349 7.14 -12.84 7.47
N LEU A 350 8.15 -13.37 8.16
CA LEU A 350 8.75 -12.75 9.36
C LEU A 350 10.27 -12.79 9.41
N LEU A 351 10.95 -13.51 8.50
CA LEU A 351 12.41 -13.50 8.39
C LEU A 351 12.82 -13.17 6.94
N PRO A 352 13.81 -12.29 6.69
CA PRO A 352 14.45 -12.22 5.38
C PRO A 352 15.24 -13.53 5.13
N PRO A 353 15.61 -13.87 3.87
CA PRO A 353 16.39 -15.07 3.61
C PRO A 353 17.73 -15.03 4.36
N PRO A 354 18.34 -16.18 4.69
CA PRO A 354 19.61 -16.21 5.40
C PRO A 354 20.69 -15.54 4.54
N MET A 355 21.07 -14.31 4.90
CA MET A 355 22.34 -13.75 4.47
C MET A 355 23.44 -14.54 5.19
N TYR A 356 24.09 -15.44 4.44
CA TYR A 356 25.43 -15.87 4.76
C TYR A 356 26.31 -14.64 4.94
N HIS A 357 27.04 -14.62 6.06
CA HIS A 357 28.06 -13.63 6.38
C HIS A 357 29.05 -13.48 5.22
N ILE A 358 28.97 -12.35 4.51
CA ILE A 358 30.18 -11.73 3.95
C ILE A 358 30.85 -11.05 5.14
N LEU A 359 32.16 -11.23 5.27
CA LEU A 359 33.10 -10.72 6.29
C LEU A 359 33.47 -11.71 7.40
N HIS A 360 34.41 -12.64 7.12
CA HIS A 360 35.66 -12.89 7.88
C HIS A 360 36.61 -13.81 7.06
N PRO A 361 37.93 -13.57 7.01
CA PRO A 361 38.89 -14.38 6.24
C PRO A 361 39.22 -15.71 6.93
N PRO A 362 39.70 -16.75 6.19
CA PRO A 362 40.00 -18.06 6.77
C PRO A 362 41.23 -18.02 7.70
N PRO A 363 41.28 -18.86 8.76
CA PRO A 363 42.43 -18.95 9.66
C PRO A 363 43.65 -19.60 8.98
N PRO A 364 44.88 -19.32 9.45
CA PRO A 364 46.09 -19.88 8.86
C PRO A 364 46.17 -21.39 9.09
N ILE A 365 46.49 -22.12 8.03
CA ILE A 365 46.79 -23.54 8.07
C ILE A 365 48.13 -23.71 8.80
N ILE A 366 48.08 -24.23 10.03
CA ILE A 366 49.27 -24.74 10.71
C ILE A 366 49.53 -26.13 10.11
N SER A 367 50.67 -26.26 9.44
CA SER A 367 51.20 -27.51 8.94
C SER A 367 51.90 -28.27 10.07
N THR A 368 51.55 -29.54 10.23
CA THR A 368 52.40 -30.57 10.84
C THR A 368 52.45 -31.75 9.91
#